data_AF-A0A952CPG6-F1
#
_entry.id   AF-A0A952CPG6-F1
#
_cell.length_a   1.000
_cell.length_b   1.000
_cell.length_c   1.000
_cell.angle_alpha   90.00
_cell.angle_beta   90.00
_cell.angle_gamma   90.00
#
_symmetry.space_group_name_H-M   'P 1'
#
loop_
_entity.id
_entity.type
_entity.pdbx_description
1 polymer ?
#
loop_
_entity_poly.entity_id
_entity_poly.type
_entity_poly.pdbx_seq_one_letter_code
_entity_poly.pdbx_strand_id
1 'polypeptide(L)'
;MKFFSNIFPVLLCLVIVQPATAQDHQPGTQLHVTMDTLRVSAEREWANDTVRYRYNQMKYYVTTVLPYVNEAVQLHKELEAKTAEGLGRKERKVFVHQREEALRQKFDAEVKALNETQGILMVKLIARQTGVNIHDMLKEYKNRFEATKWLAWGRLNGFNLGRRYNPDDEIMLENIMEELGYPLPRFYEEKQILTAN
;
A
#
# COMPACT_ATOMS: atom_id res chain seq x y z
N MET A 1 -16.20 -17.67 -10.42
CA MET A 1 -15.30 -16.86 -9.57
C MET A 1 -13.98 -17.58 -9.29
N LYS A 2 -13.11 -17.76 -10.30
CA LYS A 2 -11.75 -18.33 -10.16
C LYS A 2 -10.64 -17.30 -10.38
N PHE A 3 -11.01 -16.03 -10.62
CA PHE A 3 -10.06 -14.94 -10.84
C PHE A 3 -9.26 -14.68 -9.55
N PHE A 4 -9.91 -14.36 -8.43
CA PHE A 4 -9.20 -14.04 -7.17
C PHE A 4 -8.27 -15.16 -6.65
N SER A 5 -8.65 -16.42 -6.80
CA SER A 5 -7.86 -17.57 -6.31
C SER A 5 -6.49 -17.76 -6.96
N ASN A 6 -6.26 -17.25 -8.17
CA ASN A 6 -4.96 -17.30 -8.85
C ASN A 6 -4.26 -15.94 -8.90
N ILE A 7 -4.92 -14.89 -8.41
CA ILE A 7 -4.56 -13.49 -8.63
C ILE A 7 -4.02 -12.87 -7.34
N PHE A 8 -4.47 -13.30 -6.18
CA PHE A 8 -4.10 -12.67 -4.92
C PHE A 8 -2.64 -12.86 -4.41
N PRO A 9 -1.92 -13.97 -4.66
CA PRO A 9 -0.50 -14.05 -4.26
C PRO A 9 0.40 -13.08 -5.03
N VAL A 10 -0.10 -12.53 -6.14
CA VAL A 10 0.58 -11.60 -7.06
C VAL A 10 0.67 -10.18 -6.47
N LEU A 11 -0.18 -9.86 -5.49
CA LEU A 11 -0.37 -8.52 -4.92
C LEU A 11 0.55 -8.20 -3.73
N LEU A 12 1.07 -9.24 -3.09
CA LEU A 12 1.84 -9.13 -1.86
C LEU A 12 3.31 -8.78 -2.11
N CYS A 13 3.72 -8.86 -3.36
CA CYS A 13 5.08 -8.61 -3.76
C CYS A 13 5.07 -7.37 -4.65
N LEU A 14 6.24 -6.74 -4.79
CA LEU A 14 6.65 -5.94 -5.95
C LEU A 14 6.73 -4.44 -5.76
N VAL A 15 7.36 -4.00 -4.69
CA VAL A 15 7.65 -2.59 -4.53
C VAL A 15 9.15 -2.37 -4.83
N ILE A 16 9.50 -1.86 -6.03
CA ILE A 16 10.83 -1.27 -6.31
C ILE A 16 10.70 0.22 -6.58
N VAL A 17 11.72 0.93 -6.09
CA VAL A 17 12.50 2.02 -6.71
C VAL A 17 11.73 2.80 -7.76
N GLN A 18 11.22 3.94 -7.31
CA GLN A 18 11.38 5.13 -8.13
C GLN A 18 12.87 5.52 -8.14
N PRO A 19 13.45 5.96 -9.26
CA PRO A 19 14.64 6.79 -9.17
C PRO A 19 14.24 7.96 -8.26
N ALA A 20 15.08 8.28 -7.27
CA ALA A 20 14.98 9.53 -6.55
C ALA A 20 14.69 10.63 -7.59
N THR A 21 13.48 11.18 -7.58
CA THR A 21 13.27 12.48 -8.19
C THR A 21 14.18 13.38 -7.39
N ALA A 22 15.29 13.77 -8.01
CA ALA A 22 16.39 14.53 -7.43
C ALA A 22 15.87 15.54 -6.40
N GLN A 23 16.03 15.22 -5.11
CA GLN A 23 16.10 16.25 -4.09
C GLN A 23 17.51 16.80 -4.21
N ASP A 24 17.59 17.95 -4.89
CA ASP A 24 18.75 18.81 -4.92
C ASP A 24 19.29 18.96 -3.50
N HIS A 25 20.56 18.58 -3.32
CA HIS A 25 21.24 18.63 -2.05
C HIS A 25 21.72 20.07 -1.83
N GLN A 26 21.01 20.82 -0.98
CA GLN A 26 21.61 21.97 -0.29
C GLN A 26 21.69 21.66 1.21
N PRO A 27 22.88 21.70 1.84
CA PRO A 27 23.03 21.41 3.25
C PRO A 27 22.65 22.66 4.07
N GLY A 28 21.35 22.86 4.26
CA GLY A 28 20.84 23.73 5.32
C GLY A 28 20.49 22.86 6.52
N THR A 29 21.23 22.95 7.62
CA THR A 29 20.87 22.26 8.87
C THR A 29 19.63 22.93 9.45
N GLN A 30 18.44 22.48 9.04
CA GLN A 30 17.19 22.78 9.75
C GLN A 30 16.90 21.64 10.73
N LEU A 31 16.93 21.96 12.02
CA LEU A 31 16.46 21.07 13.07
C LEU A 31 14.93 21.04 13.03
N HIS A 32 14.36 20.01 12.41
CA HIS A 32 12.93 19.70 12.54
C HIS A 32 12.75 18.84 13.80
N VAL A 33 12.26 19.45 14.88
CA VAL A 33 11.81 18.71 16.07
C VAL A 33 10.36 18.32 15.84
N THR A 34 10.13 17.08 15.44
CA THR A 34 8.76 16.52 15.34
C THR A 34 8.29 16.18 16.76
N MET A 35 7.29 16.91 17.25
CA MET A 35 6.65 16.60 18.52
C MET A 35 5.84 15.31 18.38
N ASP A 36 5.83 14.49 19.43
CA ASP A 36 4.93 13.34 19.50
C ASP A 36 3.49 13.84 19.43
N THR A 37 2.71 13.30 18.49
CA THR A 37 1.30 13.65 18.34
C THR A 37 0.52 13.13 19.55
N LEU A 38 0.08 14.03 20.42
CA LEU A 38 -0.80 13.68 21.53
C LEU A 38 -2.17 13.27 20.98
N ARG A 39 -2.51 12.00 21.12
CA ARG A 39 -3.75 11.42 20.63
C ARG A 39 -4.93 11.83 21.53
N VAL A 40 -5.59 12.93 21.19
CA VAL A 40 -6.86 13.30 21.82
C VAL A 40 -7.97 12.44 21.21
N SER A 41 -8.29 11.32 21.85
CA SER A 41 -9.42 10.48 21.46
C SER A 41 -10.71 11.07 22.02
N ALA A 42 -11.34 11.99 21.30
CA ALA A 42 -12.76 12.29 21.53
C ALA A 42 -13.61 11.12 21.03
N GLU A 43 -14.68 10.78 21.75
CA GLU A 43 -15.67 9.81 21.27
C GLU A 43 -16.26 10.34 19.95
N ARG A 44 -16.20 9.54 18.88
CA ARG A 44 -16.67 9.97 17.56
C ARG A 44 -18.20 10.01 17.56
N GLU A 45 -18.75 11.21 17.39
CA GLU A 45 -20.17 11.38 17.11
C GLU A 45 -20.48 10.98 15.66
N TRP A 46 -21.44 10.08 15.48
CA TRP A 46 -21.85 9.58 14.17
C TRP A 46 -23.03 10.38 13.65
N ALA A 47 -22.95 10.88 12.41
CA ALA A 47 -24.05 11.58 11.77
C ALA A 47 -25.32 10.70 11.62
N ASN A 48 -25.13 9.40 11.36
CA ASN A 48 -26.20 8.41 11.33
C ASN A 48 -25.65 6.97 11.51
N ASP A 49 -26.56 6.02 11.72
CA ASP A 49 -26.22 4.60 11.88
C ASP A 49 -25.59 3.96 10.64
N THR A 50 -25.95 4.42 9.45
CA THR A 50 -25.40 3.89 8.19
C THR A 50 -23.90 4.21 8.05
N VAL A 51 -23.49 5.43 8.40
CA VAL A 51 -22.08 5.85 8.39
C VAL A 51 -21.30 5.07 9.42
N ARG A 52 -21.84 4.91 10.64
CA ARG A 52 -21.24 4.06 11.69
C ARG A 52 -21.04 2.62 11.22
N TYR A 53 -22.06 2.03 10.60
CA TYR A 53 -21.99 0.67 10.06
C TYR A 53 -20.90 0.55 8.99
N ARG A 54 -20.88 1.46 8.00
CA ARG A 54 -19.86 1.46 6.93
C ARG A 54 -18.44 1.59 7.49
N TYR A 55 -18.26 2.47 8.48
CA TYR A 55 -16.98 2.63 9.16
C TYR A 55 -16.53 1.33 9.84
N ASN A 56 -17.40 0.72 10.64
CA ASN A 56 -17.09 -0.52 11.36
C ASN A 56 -16.82 -1.69 10.40
N GLN A 57 -17.57 -1.79 9.30
CA GLN A 57 -17.32 -2.77 8.25
C GLN A 57 -15.95 -2.57 7.59
N MET A 58 -15.61 -1.33 7.23
CA MET A 58 -14.29 -1.04 6.67
C MET A 58 -13.18 -1.31 7.68
N LYS A 59 -13.36 -0.95 8.95
CA LYS A 59 -12.41 -1.23 10.02
C LYS A 59 -12.16 -2.72 10.16
N TYR A 60 -13.23 -3.52 10.15
CA TYR A 60 -13.14 -4.97 10.14
C TYR A 60 -12.33 -5.48 8.93
N TYR A 61 -12.62 -5.00 7.72
CA TYR A 61 -11.87 -5.37 6.52
C TYR A 61 -10.40 -4.96 6.59
N VAL A 62 -10.09 -3.74 7.04
CA VAL A 62 -8.71 -3.27 7.27
C VAL A 62 -8.00 -4.23 8.23
N THR A 63 -8.59 -4.51 9.39
CA THR A 63 -7.97 -5.42 10.37
C THR A 63 -7.76 -6.84 9.85
N THR A 64 -8.64 -7.30 8.95
CA THR A 64 -8.48 -8.61 8.30
C THR A 64 -7.28 -8.64 7.36
N VAL A 65 -7.05 -7.56 6.60
CA VAL A 65 -6.00 -7.56 5.56
C VAL A 65 -4.65 -7.03 6.04
N LEU A 66 -4.61 -6.33 7.18
CA LEU A 66 -3.40 -5.72 7.73
C LEU A 66 -2.21 -6.68 7.88
N PRO A 67 -2.37 -7.94 8.34
CA PRO A 67 -1.24 -8.88 8.44
C PRO A 67 -0.50 -9.05 7.10
N TYR A 68 -1.23 -9.13 5.99
CA TYR A 68 -0.64 -9.25 4.66
C TYR A 68 0.02 -7.95 4.20
N VAL A 69 -0.64 -6.80 4.47
CA VAL A 69 -0.07 -5.49 4.13
C VAL A 69 1.29 -5.30 4.80
N ASN A 70 1.40 -5.66 6.08
CA ASN A 70 2.63 -5.51 6.84
C ASN A 70 3.78 -6.36 6.27
N GLU A 71 3.49 -7.60 5.89
CA GLU A 71 4.47 -8.50 5.26
C GLU A 71 4.92 -7.97 3.89
N ALA A 72 4.00 -7.45 3.07
CA ALA A 72 4.33 -6.82 1.79
C ALA A 72 5.22 -5.59 1.96
N VAL A 73 4.92 -4.76 2.95
CA VAL A 73 5.67 -3.53 3.24
C VAL A 73 7.03 -3.83 3.83
N GLN A 74 7.15 -4.88 4.64
CA GLN A 74 8.45 -5.37 5.09
C GLN A 74 9.30 -5.86 3.90
N LEU A 75 8.72 -6.68 3.02
CA LEU A 75 9.40 -7.16 1.82
C LEU A 75 9.88 -6.00 0.95
N HIS A 76 9.05 -4.96 0.79
CA HIS A 76 9.46 -3.74 0.09
C HIS A 76 10.73 -3.14 0.69
N LYS A 77 10.72 -2.89 2.00
CA LYS A 77 11.86 -2.29 2.70
C LYS A 77 13.13 -3.14 2.56
N GLU A 78 13.00 -4.46 2.65
CA GLU A 78 14.13 -5.38 2.41
C GLU A 78 14.67 -5.26 0.98
N LEU A 79 13.78 -5.14 -0.01
CA LEU A 79 14.19 -4.98 -1.39
C LEU A 79 14.87 -3.63 -1.66
N GLU A 80 14.35 -2.53 -1.09
CA GLU A 80 14.97 -1.21 -1.19
C GLU A 80 16.37 -1.22 -0.58
N ALA A 81 16.54 -1.81 0.61
CA ALA A 81 17.83 -1.94 1.27
C ALA A 81 18.82 -2.72 0.39
N LYS A 82 18.42 -3.89 -0.13
CA LYS A 82 19.26 -4.67 -1.05
C LYS A 82 19.56 -3.94 -2.34
N THR A 83 18.61 -3.17 -2.85
CA THR A 83 18.81 -2.38 -4.08
C THR A 83 19.80 -1.25 -3.84
N ALA A 84 19.77 -0.61 -2.67
CA ALA A 84 20.75 0.38 -2.26
C ALA A 84 22.17 -0.23 -2.10
N GLU A 85 22.27 -1.50 -1.72
CA GLU A 85 23.53 -2.28 -1.69
C GLU A 85 24.05 -2.67 -3.09
N GLY A 86 23.34 -2.31 -4.16
CA GLY A 86 23.76 -2.54 -5.54
C GLY A 86 23.18 -3.80 -6.20
N LEU A 87 22.12 -4.39 -5.63
CA LEU A 87 21.49 -5.59 -6.17
C LEU A 87 20.99 -5.37 -7.62
N GLY A 88 21.46 -6.21 -8.54
CA GLY A 88 21.15 -6.08 -9.96
C GLY A 88 19.69 -6.39 -10.28
N ARG A 89 19.16 -5.84 -11.38
CA ARG A 89 17.76 -6.01 -11.78
C ARG A 89 17.29 -7.47 -11.86
N LYS A 90 18.15 -8.38 -12.34
CA LYS A 90 17.84 -9.82 -12.42
C LYS A 90 17.70 -10.43 -11.02
N GLU A 91 18.62 -10.11 -10.12
CA GLU A 91 18.63 -10.62 -8.74
C GLU A 91 17.46 -10.05 -7.94
N ARG A 92 17.09 -8.77 -8.14
CA ARG A 92 15.87 -8.19 -7.58
C ARG A 92 14.64 -9.00 -7.95
N LYS A 93 14.50 -9.38 -9.22
CA LYS A 93 13.37 -10.19 -9.70
C LYS A 93 13.36 -11.59 -9.08
N VAL A 94 14.52 -12.22 -8.94
CA VAL A 94 14.65 -13.54 -8.29
C VAL A 94 14.29 -13.47 -6.81
N PHE A 95 14.85 -12.50 -6.08
CA PHE A 95 14.55 -12.28 -4.67
C PHE A 95 13.05 -12.10 -4.43
N VAL A 96 12.44 -11.24 -5.23
CA VAL A 96 11.00 -11.01 -5.21
C VAL A 96 10.20 -12.27 -5.46
N HIS A 97 10.59 -13.07 -6.45
CA HIS A 97 9.85 -14.27 -6.81
C HIS A 97 9.92 -15.32 -5.70
N GLN A 98 11.10 -15.48 -5.09
CA GLN A 98 11.29 -16.39 -3.96
C GLN A 98 10.47 -15.98 -2.74
N ARG A 99 10.45 -14.68 -2.41
CA ARG A 99 9.64 -14.16 -1.31
C ARG A 99 8.15 -14.28 -1.58
N GLU A 100 7.72 -14.05 -2.82
CA GLU A 100 6.34 -14.26 -3.26
C GLU A 100 5.90 -15.70 -3.02
N GLU A 101 6.70 -16.69 -3.44
CA GLU A 101 6.37 -18.09 -3.24
C GLU A 101 6.27 -18.47 -1.76
N ALA A 102 7.20 -17.97 -0.93
CA ALA A 102 7.18 -18.20 0.51
C ALA A 102 5.93 -17.61 1.17
N LEU A 103 5.57 -16.37 0.84
CA LEU A 103 4.38 -15.74 1.39
C LEU A 103 3.09 -16.38 0.86
N ARG A 104 3.07 -16.82 -0.40
CA ARG A 104 1.97 -17.63 -0.92
C ARG A 104 1.82 -18.88 -0.06
N GLN A 105 2.87 -19.66 0.17
CA GLN A 105 2.74 -20.87 1.00
C GLN A 105 2.22 -20.58 2.42
N LYS A 106 2.62 -19.45 3.01
CA LYS A 106 2.18 -19.04 4.35
C LYS A 106 0.71 -18.60 4.39
N PHE A 107 0.24 -17.88 3.38
CA PHE A 107 -1.04 -17.15 3.44
C PHE A 107 -2.06 -17.55 2.37
N ASP A 108 -1.77 -18.50 1.48
CA ASP A 108 -2.58 -18.84 0.31
C ASP A 108 -4.06 -19.08 0.67
N ALA A 109 -4.32 -19.84 1.73
CA ALA A 109 -5.69 -20.17 2.15
C ALA A 109 -6.47 -18.94 2.60
N GLU A 110 -5.86 -18.09 3.43
CA GLU A 110 -6.51 -16.91 4.00
C GLU A 110 -6.70 -15.83 2.92
N VAL A 111 -5.67 -15.64 2.11
CA VAL A 111 -5.66 -14.72 0.97
C VAL A 111 -6.71 -15.11 -0.08
N LYS A 112 -6.92 -16.42 -0.33
CA LYS A 112 -8.00 -16.92 -1.19
C LYS A 112 -9.40 -16.74 -0.58
N ALA A 113 -9.49 -16.64 0.74
CA ALA A 113 -10.75 -16.43 1.45
C ALA A 113 -11.19 -14.95 1.45
N LEU A 114 -10.31 -14.02 1.07
CA LEU A 114 -10.64 -12.60 1.00
C LEU A 114 -11.68 -12.33 -0.08
N ASN A 115 -12.67 -11.51 0.27
CA ASN A 115 -13.62 -11.00 -0.70
C ASN A 115 -12.99 -9.89 -1.56
N GLU A 116 -13.68 -9.52 -2.64
CA GLU A 116 -13.19 -8.51 -3.60
C GLU A 116 -12.88 -7.16 -2.93
N THR A 117 -13.73 -6.70 -2.01
CA THR A 117 -13.53 -5.43 -1.30
C THR A 117 -12.30 -5.48 -0.38
N GLN A 118 -12.12 -6.57 0.35
CA GLN A 118 -10.93 -6.79 1.18
C GLN A 118 -9.66 -6.81 0.32
N GLY A 119 -9.69 -7.46 -0.84
CA GLY A 119 -8.56 -7.45 -1.78
C GLY A 119 -8.22 -6.07 -2.30
N ILE A 120 -9.21 -5.29 -2.73
CA ILE A 120 -9.03 -3.90 -3.15
C ILE A 120 -8.39 -3.09 -2.01
N LEU A 121 -8.90 -3.25 -0.80
CA LEU A 121 -8.42 -2.53 0.38
C LEU A 121 -6.97 -2.89 0.70
N MET A 122 -6.61 -4.17 0.61
CA MET A 122 -5.22 -4.61 0.77
C MET A 122 -4.29 -3.91 -0.22
N VAL A 123 -4.67 -3.83 -1.50
CA VAL A 123 -3.87 -3.12 -2.54
C VAL A 123 -3.69 -1.65 -2.18
N LYS A 124 -4.79 -0.99 -1.79
CA LYS A 124 -4.78 0.42 -1.41
C LYS A 124 -3.84 0.66 -0.24
N LEU A 125 -3.88 -0.19 0.77
CA LEU A 125 -3.05 -0.06 1.96
C LEU A 125 -1.57 -0.28 1.67
N ILE A 126 -1.22 -1.23 0.78
CA ILE A 126 0.16 -1.39 0.30
C ILE A 126 0.62 -0.13 -0.43
N ALA A 127 -0.19 0.40 -1.36
CA ALA A 127 0.10 1.63 -2.07
C ALA A 127 0.24 2.83 -1.11
N ARG A 128 -0.61 2.90 -0.07
CA ARG A 128 -0.54 3.92 0.99
C ARG A 128 0.75 3.82 1.79
N GLN A 129 1.18 2.63 2.21
CA GLN A 129 2.35 2.49 3.07
C GLN A 129 3.69 2.65 2.32
N THR A 130 3.69 2.42 1.02
CA THR A 130 4.93 2.42 0.20
C THR A 130 5.02 3.58 -0.78
N GLY A 131 3.90 4.25 -1.08
CA GLY A 131 3.86 5.41 -1.99
C GLY A 131 3.99 5.04 -3.47
N VAL A 132 4.06 3.76 -3.81
CA VAL A 132 4.26 3.31 -5.20
C VAL A 132 2.99 3.29 -6.01
N ASN A 133 3.17 3.38 -7.32
CA ASN A 133 2.13 3.10 -8.28
C ASN A 133 2.05 1.59 -8.53
N ILE A 134 0.93 0.96 -8.14
CA ILE A 134 0.71 -0.48 -8.26
C ILE A 134 0.78 -0.94 -9.71
N HIS A 135 0.32 -0.12 -10.67
CA HIS A 135 0.44 -0.45 -12.08
C HIS A 135 1.90 -0.59 -12.53
N ASP A 136 2.76 0.34 -12.14
CA ASP A 136 4.17 0.35 -12.54
C ASP A 136 4.91 -0.84 -11.93
N MET A 137 4.57 -1.14 -10.67
CA MET A 137 4.97 -2.34 -9.95
C MET A 137 4.60 -3.63 -10.70
N LEU A 138 3.33 -3.78 -11.13
CA LEU A 138 2.88 -4.98 -11.85
C LEU A 138 3.62 -5.14 -13.18
N LYS A 139 3.91 -4.03 -13.87
CA LYS A 139 4.61 -4.05 -15.16
C LYS A 139 6.07 -4.48 -15.02
N GLU A 140 6.75 -4.15 -13.92
CA GLU A 140 8.18 -4.42 -13.76
C GLU A 140 8.50 -5.90 -13.49
N TYR A 141 7.66 -6.58 -12.71
CA TYR A 141 8.00 -7.92 -12.24
C TYR A 141 7.02 -9.00 -12.65
N LYS A 142 5.81 -8.66 -13.08
CA LYS A 142 4.89 -9.63 -13.67
C LYS A 142 5.05 -9.69 -15.16
N ASN A 143 4.60 -10.80 -15.73
CA ASN A 143 4.53 -10.94 -17.17
C ASN A 143 3.59 -9.87 -17.74
N ARG A 144 3.93 -9.32 -18.91
CA ARG A 144 3.14 -8.24 -19.55
C ARG A 144 1.64 -8.56 -19.66
N PHE A 145 1.30 -9.84 -19.81
CA PHE A 145 -0.09 -10.31 -19.86
C PHE A 145 -0.82 -10.30 -18.52
N GLU A 146 -0.12 -10.52 -17.40
CA GLU A 146 -0.71 -10.48 -16.06
C GLU A 146 -1.03 -9.04 -15.65
N ALA A 147 -0.13 -8.09 -15.92
CA ALA A 147 -0.36 -6.68 -15.64
C ALA A 147 -1.60 -6.12 -16.36
N THR A 148 -1.86 -6.55 -17.59
CA THR A 148 -3.06 -6.16 -18.35
C THR A 148 -4.35 -6.66 -17.71
N LYS A 149 -4.38 -7.89 -17.19
CA LYS A 149 -5.55 -8.44 -16.49
C LYS A 149 -5.88 -7.62 -15.25
N TRP A 150 -4.86 -7.23 -14.50
CA TRP A 150 -4.99 -6.37 -13.33
C TRP A 150 -5.55 -5.00 -13.68
N LEU A 151 -4.96 -4.32 -14.67
CA LEU A 151 -5.43 -3.01 -15.10
C LEU A 151 -6.90 -3.04 -15.54
N ALA A 152 -7.33 -4.11 -16.21
CA ALA A 152 -8.72 -4.31 -16.58
C ALA A 152 -9.61 -4.53 -15.33
N TRP A 153 -9.20 -5.40 -14.41
CA TRP A 153 -9.95 -5.67 -13.17
C TRP A 153 -10.11 -4.41 -12.30
N GLY A 154 -9.06 -3.62 -12.15
CA GLY A 154 -9.11 -2.38 -11.37
C GLY A 154 -10.12 -1.40 -11.97
N ARG A 155 -10.09 -1.19 -13.29
CA ARG A 155 -11.05 -0.32 -13.98
C ARG A 155 -12.50 -0.78 -13.81
N LEU A 156 -12.75 -2.09 -13.88
CA LEU A 156 -14.09 -2.66 -13.70
C LEU A 156 -14.62 -2.49 -12.27
N ASN A 157 -13.73 -2.46 -11.28
CA ASN A 157 -14.08 -2.30 -9.87
C ASN A 157 -13.99 -0.86 -9.35
N GLY A 158 -13.86 0.13 -10.25
CA GLY A 158 -13.70 1.53 -9.85
C GLY A 158 -12.38 1.85 -9.15
N PHE A 159 -11.41 0.93 -9.16
CA PHE A 159 -10.07 1.12 -8.61
C PHE A 159 -9.04 1.35 -9.73
N ASN A 160 -8.66 2.59 -9.94
CA ASN A 160 -7.63 2.89 -10.93
C ASN A 160 -6.23 2.58 -10.38
N LEU A 161 -5.75 1.36 -10.64
CA LEU A 161 -4.39 0.89 -10.30
C LEU A 161 -3.26 1.79 -10.83
N GLY A 162 -3.53 2.60 -11.86
CA GLY A 162 -2.57 3.55 -12.43
C GLY A 162 -2.51 4.89 -11.70
N ARG A 163 -3.42 5.15 -10.76
CA ARG A 163 -3.42 6.36 -9.92
C ARG A 163 -2.67 6.04 -8.61
N ARG A 164 -1.80 6.96 -8.19
CA ARG A 164 -1.21 6.88 -6.85
C ARG A 164 -2.29 7.03 -5.79
N TYR A 165 -2.07 6.40 -4.65
CA TYR A 165 -2.93 6.57 -3.48
C TYR A 165 -2.99 8.05 -3.08
N ASN A 166 -4.21 8.57 -2.87
CA ASN A 166 -4.46 9.94 -2.40
C ASN A 166 -5.19 9.89 -1.05
N PRO A 167 -4.57 10.32 0.06
CA PRO A 167 -5.22 10.31 1.38
C PRO A 167 -6.47 11.19 1.43
N ASP A 168 -6.50 12.29 0.68
CA ASP A 168 -7.63 13.24 0.67
C ASP A 168 -8.91 12.62 0.08
N ASP A 169 -8.76 11.63 -0.81
CA ASP A 169 -9.89 10.92 -1.41
C ASP A 169 -10.42 9.79 -0.49
N GLU A 170 -9.67 9.45 0.56
CA GLU A 170 -9.86 8.24 1.38
C GLU A 170 -9.95 8.57 2.88
N ILE A 171 -10.56 9.70 3.24
CA ILE A 171 -10.65 10.24 4.61
C ILE A 171 -11.10 9.19 5.64
N MET A 172 -12.11 8.39 5.33
CA MET A 172 -12.61 7.37 6.25
C MET A 172 -11.57 6.26 6.49
N LEU A 173 -10.82 5.87 5.45
CA LEU A 173 -9.76 4.88 5.55
C LEU A 173 -8.58 5.45 6.35
N GLU A 174 -8.21 6.70 6.12
CA GLU A 174 -7.15 7.38 6.88
C GLU A 174 -7.45 7.44 8.38
N ASN A 175 -8.67 7.83 8.73
CA ASN A 175 -9.15 7.83 10.11
C ASN A 175 -9.02 6.45 10.77
N ILE A 176 -9.37 5.38 10.05
CA ILE A 176 -9.24 4.00 10.55
C ILE A 176 -7.77 3.64 10.73
N MET A 177 -6.92 3.95 9.75
CA MET A 177 -5.50 3.62 9.81
C MET A 177 -4.81 4.34 10.97
N GLU A 178 -5.09 5.63 11.14
CA GLU A 178 -4.61 6.42 12.28
C GLU A 178 -5.12 5.83 13.61
N GLU A 179 -6.39 5.45 13.68
CA GLU A 179 -6.95 4.82 14.88
C GLU A 179 -6.23 3.52 15.25
N LEU A 180 -5.81 2.75 14.24
CA LEU A 180 -5.07 1.49 14.38
C LEU A 180 -3.56 1.70 14.61
N GLY A 181 -3.07 2.94 14.71
CA GLY A 181 -1.66 3.25 14.97
C GLY A 181 -0.78 3.28 13.71
N TYR A 182 -1.38 3.45 12.53
CA TYR A 182 -0.68 3.58 11.25
C TYR A 182 -0.86 5.00 10.71
N PRO A 183 -0.12 5.99 11.24
CA PRO A 183 -0.18 7.35 10.74
C PRO A 183 0.21 7.41 9.27
N LEU A 184 -0.17 8.50 8.61
CA LEU A 184 0.16 8.71 7.21
C LEU A 184 1.69 8.78 7.05
N PRO A 185 2.30 8.07 6.08
CA PRO A 185 3.74 8.14 5.87
C PRO A 185 4.23 9.54 5.48
N ARG A 186 5.44 9.90 5.90
CA ARG A 186 6.04 11.24 5.72
C ARG A 186 6.09 11.73 4.27
N PHE A 187 6.21 10.83 3.30
CA PHE A 187 6.23 11.21 1.88
C PHE A 187 4.91 11.83 1.36
N TYR A 188 3.84 11.84 2.17
CA TYR A 188 2.63 12.61 1.90
C TYR A 188 2.64 14.02 2.51
N GLU A 189 3.38 14.24 3.60
CA GLU A 189 3.49 15.55 4.27
C GLU A 189 4.29 16.53 3.39
N GLU A 190 5.41 16.09 2.83
CA GLU A 190 6.25 16.90 1.93
C GLU A 190 5.48 17.39 0.69
N LYS A 191 4.53 16.58 0.21
CA LYS A 191 3.72 16.91 -0.96
C LYS A 191 2.76 18.06 -0.73
N GLN A 192 2.18 18.15 0.47
CA GLN A 192 1.24 19.22 0.83
C GLN A 192 1.95 20.57 0.90
N ILE A 193 3.21 20.59 1.35
CA ILE A 193 4.06 21.80 1.42
C ILE A 193 4.39 22.32 0.02
N LEU A 194 4.65 21.43 -0.94
CA LEU A 194 5.00 21.81 -2.32
C LEU A 194 3.80 22.30 -3.14
N THR A 195 2.57 21.90 -2.79
CA THR A 195 1.35 22.38 -3.46
C THR A 195 0.74 23.63 -2.83
N ALA A 196 1.22 24.04 -1.65
CA ALA A 196 0.72 25.20 -0.91
C ALA A 196 1.48 26.51 -1.17
N ASN A 197 2.53 26.47 -2.02
CA ASN A 197 3.33 27.63 -2.44
C ASN A 197 3.09 28.00 -3.91
#